data_AF-A0A7V2MGH5-F1
#
_entry.id   AF-A0A7V2MGH5-F1
#
_cell.length_a   1.000
_cell.length_b   1.000
_cell.length_c   1.000
_cell.angle_alpha   90.00
_cell.angle_beta   90.00
_cell.angle_gamma   90.00
#
_symmetry.space_group_name_H-M   'P 1'
#
loop_
_entity.id
_entity.type
_entity.pdbx_description
1 polymer ?
#
loop_
_entity_poly.entity_id
_entity_poly.type
_entity_poly.pdbx_seq_one_letter_code
_entity_poly.pdbx_strand_id
1 'polypeptide(L)' 'MALTVAKMVRTFEFSGIRLPDPNPAMSVDEVKALYAAQYPELATAVVNGPEAVGDKLRYTFDRAIGSKG' A
#
# COMPACT_ATOMS: atom_id res chain seq x y z
N MET A 1 27.94 6.19 -0.58
CA MET A 1 27.01 7.23 -0.07
C MET A 1 25.62 6.61 -0.01
N ALA A 2 25.07 6.38 1.18
CA ALA A 2 23.71 5.88 1.32
C ALA A 2 22.77 7.10 1.34
N LEU A 3 22.01 7.29 0.27
CA LEU A 3 20.94 8.30 0.23
C LEU A 3 19.91 7.92 1.29
N THR A 4 19.94 8.59 2.43
CA THR A 4 18.85 8.54 3.42
C THR A 4 17.65 9.25 2.81
N VAL A 5 16.90 8.52 2.00
CA VAL A 5 15.60 8.96 1.50
C VAL A 5 14.74 9.22 2.73
N ALA A 6 14.54 10.49 3.06
CA ALA A 6 13.56 10.90 4.07
C ALA A 6 12.18 10.49 3.53
N LYS A 7 11.75 9.28 3.89
CA LYS A 7 10.51 8.70 3.36
C LYS A 7 9.34 9.40 4.04
N MET A 8 8.69 10.24 3.26
CA MET A 8 7.39 10.84 3.54
C MET A 8 6.46 9.76 4.10
N VAL A 9 5.70 10.07 5.17
CA VAL A 9 4.90 9.08 5.90
C VAL A 9 3.84 8.51 4.96
N ARG A 10 3.98 7.23 4.61
CA ARG A 10 3.00 6.51 3.80
C ARG A 10 1.96 5.86 4.70
N THR A 11 0.73 5.78 4.23
CA THR A 11 -0.34 5.03 4.89
C THR A 11 -1.04 4.20 3.84
N PHE A 12 -1.30 2.94 4.16
CA PHE A 12 -1.99 2.03 3.26
C PHE A 12 -3.41 1.82 3.76
N GLU A 13 -4.36 1.68 2.85
CA GLU A 13 -5.75 1.39 3.17
C GLU A 13 -6.25 0.24 2.31
N PHE A 14 -6.89 -0.75 2.91
CA PHE A 14 -7.46 -1.89 2.23
C PHE A 14 -8.87 -2.14 2.75
N SER A 15 -9.88 -1.98 1.90
CA SER A 15 -11.29 -2.28 2.26
C SER A 15 -11.79 -1.55 3.52
N GLY A 16 -11.34 -0.32 3.74
CA GLY A 16 -11.63 0.48 4.95
C GLY A 16 -10.74 0.16 6.16
N ILE A 17 -9.81 -0.78 6.05
CA ILE A 17 -8.80 -1.08 7.07
C ILE A 17 -7.54 -0.28 6.78
N ARG A 18 -7.05 0.48 7.77
CA ARG A 18 -5.75 1.15 7.67
C ARG A 18 -4.62 0.18 8.00
N LEU A 19 -3.73 0.00 7.05
CA LEU A 19 -2.52 -0.81 7.17
C LEU A 19 -1.33 0.14 7.40
N PRO A 20 -0.62 0.04 8.54
CA PRO A 20 0.57 0.84 8.79
C PRO A 20 1.67 0.51 7.77
N ASP A 21 2.64 1.39 7.57
CA ASP A 21 3.80 1.06 6.75
C ASP A 21 4.73 0.14 7.55
N PRO A 22 4.91 -1.14 7.18
CA PRO A 22 5.72 -2.08 7.96
C PRO A 22 7.21 -1.75 7.84
N ASN A 23 7.63 -1.19 6.71
CA ASN A 23 8.99 -0.78 6.47
C ASN A 23 9.00 0.31 5.39
N PRO A 24 9.33 1.55 5.75
CA PRO A 24 9.46 2.62 4.79
C PRO A 24 10.39 2.23 3.65
N ALA A 25 11.49 1.49 3.91
CA ALA A 25 12.45 1.07 2.89
C ALA A 25 11.83 0.25 1.75
N MET A 26 10.75 -0.49 1.99
CA MET A 26 10.04 -1.30 0.99
C MET A 26 9.29 -0.42 -0.02
N SER A 27 9.18 -0.92 -1.25
CA SER A 27 8.26 -0.42 -2.26
C SER A 27 6.81 -0.74 -1.91
N VAL A 28 5.86 -0.06 -2.54
CA VAL A 28 4.43 -0.27 -2.27
C VAL A 28 4.00 -1.70 -2.62
N ASP A 29 4.54 -2.28 -3.71
CA ASP A 29 4.27 -3.67 -4.09
C ASP A 29 4.86 -4.68 -3.09
N GLU A 30 6.04 -4.42 -2.54
CA GLU A 30 6.60 -5.27 -1.47
C GLU A 30 5.74 -5.20 -0.19
N VAL A 31 5.26 -4.01 0.19
CA VAL A 31 4.33 -3.85 1.31
C VAL A 31 3.02 -4.61 1.03
N LYS A 32 2.49 -4.52 -0.18
CA LYS A 32 1.30 -5.27 -0.62
C LYS A 32 1.52 -6.79 -0.52
N ALA A 33 2.64 -7.28 -1.03
CA ALA A 33 3.00 -8.70 -0.98
C ALA A 33 3.19 -9.21 0.46
N LEU A 34 3.77 -8.38 1.34
CA LEU A 34 3.90 -8.69 2.77
C LEU A 34 2.52 -8.82 3.42
N TYR A 35 1.63 -7.86 3.18
CA TYR A 35 0.26 -7.95 3.71
C TYR A 35 -0.57 -9.03 3.04
N ALA A 36 -0.24 -9.46 1.82
CA ALA A 36 -0.91 -10.57 1.15
C ALA A 36 -0.80 -11.90 1.91
N ALA A 37 0.23 -12.06 2.75
CA ALA A 37 0.33 -13.21 3.65
C ALA A 37 -0.79 -13.25 4.71
N GLN A 38 -1.33 -12.10 5.11
CA GLN A 38 -2.43 -11.97 6.07
C GLN A 38 -3.78 -11.76 5.39
N TYR A 39 -3.78 -11.04 4.26
CA TYR A 39 -4.96 -10.73 3.45
C TYR A 39 -4.71 -11.25 2.02
N PRO A 40 -5.02 -12.52 1.71
CA PRO A 40 -4.73 -13.11 0.40
C PRO A 40 -5.27 -12.31 -0.79
N GLU A 41 -6.34 -11.56 -0.59
CA GLU A 41 -6.94 -10.65 -1.56
C GLU A 41 -6.00 -9.52 -2.02
N LEU A 42 -5.01 -9.15 -1.21
CA LEU A 42 -3.98 -8.17 -1.59
C LEU A 42 -3.03 -8.70 -2.65
N ALA A 43 -2.88 -10.02 -2.79
CA ALA A 43 -2.02 -10.61 -3.82
C ALA A 43 -2.47 -10.19 -5.23
N THR A 44 -3.78 -10.04 -5.44
CA THR A 44 -4.38 -9.60 -6.70
C THR A 44 -4.89 -8.16 -6.65
N ALA A 45 -4.73 -7.46 -5.52
CA ALA A 45 -5.18 -6.09 -5.39
C ALA A 45 -4.36 -5.12 -6.26
N VAL A 46 -5.06 -4.12 -6.77
CA VAL A 46 -4.49 -3.01 -7.52
C VAL A 46 -4.12 -1.91 -6.53
N VAL A 47 -2.94 -1.32 -6.73
CA VAL A 47 -2.49 -0.16 -5.95
C VAL A 47 -3.02 1.10 -6.60
N ASN A 48 -3.81 1.88 -5.87
CA ASN A 48 -4.28 3.20 -6.26
C ASN A 48 -3.61 4.29 -5.41
N GLY A 49 -3.30 5.42 -6.03
CA GLY A 49 -2.59 6.55 -5.42
C GLY A 49 -1.15 6.74 -5.93
N PRO A 50 -0.31 7.52 -5.23
CA PRO A 50 -0.56 8.11 -3.91
C PRO A 50 -1.54 9.29 -3.95
N GLU A 51 -2.38 9.38 -2.94
CA GLU A 51 -3.16 10.57 -2.62
C GLU A 51 -2.48 11.35 -1.50
N ALA A 52 -2.21 12.64 -1.73
CA ALA A 52 -1.65 13.51 -0.71
C ALA A 52 -2.74 13.93 0.28
N VAL A 53 -2.64 13.49 1.53
CA VAL A 53 -3.64 13.70 2.56
C VAL A 53 -2.95 14.36 3.74
N GLY A 54 -3.00 15.69 3.77
CA GLY A 54 -2.18 16.50 4.66
C GLY A 54 -0.70 16.26 4.38
N ASP A 55 0.04 15.83 5.39
CA ASP A 55 1.49 15.56 5.31
C ASP A 55 1.84 14.09 4.99
N LYS A 56 0.84 13.30 4.56
CA LYS A 56 0.99 11.86 4.33
C LYS A 56 0.60 11.47 2.91
N LEU A 57 1.24 10.42 2.41
CA LEU A 57 0.86 9.77 1.14
C LEU A 57 0.00 8.55 1.45
N ARG A 58 -1.29 8.61 1.10
CA ARG A 58 -2.20 7.48 1.23
C ARG A 58 -2.18 6.65 -0.05
N TYR A 59 -2.02 5.35 0.11
CA TYR A 59 -2.18 4.35 -0.94
C TYR A 59 -3.37 3.49 -0.61
N THR A 60 -4.21 3.22 -1.60
CA THR A 60 -5.37 2.34 -1.44
C THR A 60 -5.11 1.07 -2.20
N PHE A 61 -5.25 -0.08 -1.54
CA PHE A 61 -5.28 -1.37 -2.19
C PHE A 61 -6.74 -1.71 -2.49
N ASP A 62 -7.10 -1.69 -3.76
CA ASP A 62 -8.43 -2.09 -4.20
C ASP A 62 -8.39 -3.55 -4.64
N ARG A 63 -9.26 -4.35 -4.04
CA ARG A 63 -9.48 -5.74 -4.46
C ARG A 63 -9.77 -5.71 -5.96
N ALA A 64 -9.09 -6.56 -6.74
CA ALA A 64 -9.49 -6.76 -8.12
C ALA A 64 -10.93 -7.29 -8.10
N ILE A 65 -11.89 -6.41 -8.40
CA ILE A 65 -13.26 -6.82 -8.68
C ILE A 65 -13.14 -7.62 -9.96
N GLY A 66 -13.17 -8.95 -9.85
CA GLY A 66 -13.20 -9.82 -11.00
C GLY A 66 -14.30 -9.32 -11.92
N SER A 67 -13.93 -8.83 -13.10
CA SER A 67 -14.88 -8.45 -14.14
C SER A 67 -15.61 -9.71 -14.56
N LYS A 68 -16.66 -10.06 -13.81
CA LYS A 68 -17.63 -11.05 -14.23
C LYS A 68 -18.60 -10.32 -15.15
N GLY A 69 -18.19 -10.22 -16.41
CA GLY A 69 -18.99 -9.85 -17.56
C GLY A 69 -18.72 -10.86 -18.66
#